data_AF-A0A7K7YZK6-F1
#
_entry.id   AF-A0A7K7YZK6-F1
#
_cell.length_a   1.000
_cell.length_b   1.000
_cell.length_c   1.000
_cell.angle_alpha   90.00
_cell.angle_beta   90.00
_cell.angle_gamma   90.00
#
_symmetry.space_group_name_H-M   'P 1'
#
loop_
_entity.id
_entity.type
_entity.pdbx_description
1 polymer ?
#
loop_
_entity_poly.entity_id
_entity_poly.type
_entity_poly.pdbx_seq_one_letter_code
_entity_poly.pdbx_strand_id
1 'polypeptide(L)'
;LYDVLHDIEYRKKWDTNVIETFDIGRLTANSDVGYYAWRCPKPLKNRDVVTLRSWLPMGSDYIIMNYSVKHPKYPPRKDMVRAVSIQTGYLIEGTGAKSCTITYLAQVDPKG
;
A
#
# COMPACT_ATOMS: atom_id res chain seq x y z
N LEU A 1 3.98 13.94 6.05
CA LEU A 1 3.78 13.10 4.85
C LEU A 1 3.99 11.62 5.17
N TYR A 2 5.13 11.25 5.78
CA TYR A 2 5.41 9.88 6.21
C TYR A 2 4.27 9.24 7.04
N ASP A 3 3.74 9.96 8.02
CA ASP A 3 2.63 9.49 8.88
C ASP A 3 1.36 9.24 8.07
N VAL A 4 1.04 10.11 7.11
CA VAL A 4 -0.14 9.98 6.24
C VAL A 4 -0.09 8.69 5.41
N LEU A 5 1.11 8.25 5.01
CA LEU A 5 1.31 7.01 4.24
C LEU A 5 1.28 5.75 5.12
N HIS A 6 1.56 5.87 6.42
CA HIS A 6 1.48 4.76 7.38
C HIS A 6 0.10 4.60 8.00
N ASP A 7 -0.66 5.70 8.14
CA ASP A 7 -1.94 5.72 8.83
C ASP A 7 -3.07 5.13 7.96
N ILE A 8 -3.33 3.84 8.17
CA ILE A 8 -4.35 3.06 7.47
C ILE A 8 -5.77 3.53 7.84
N GLU A 9 -5.97 4.03 9.06
CA GLU A 9 -7.27 4.55 9.49
C GLU A 9 -7.57 5.89 8.82
N TYR A 10 -6.58 6.78 8.79
CA TYR A 10 -6.67 8.05 8.10
C TYR A 10 -6.82 7.87 6.59
N ARG A 11 -6.27 6.80 6.02
CA ARG A 11 -6.47 6.47 4.60
C ARG A 11 -7.93 6.41 4.18
N LYS A 12 -8.81 5.90 5.04
CA LYS A 12 -10.26 5.85 4.79
C LYS A 12 -10.91 7.24 4.70
N LYS A 13 -10.26 8.29 5.23
CA LYS A 13 -10.76 9.66 5.18
C LYS A 13 -10.42 10.37 3.87
N TRP A 14 -9.29 10.06 3.25
CA TRP A 14 -8.80 10.80 2.09
C TRP A 14 -8.78 10.00 0.78
N ASP A 15 -8.63 8.67 0.83
CA ASP A 15 -8.66 7.81 -0.35
C ASP A 15 -10.11 7.43 -0.69
N THR A 16 -10.71 8.12 -1.66
CA THR A 16 -12.11 7.92 -2.05
C THR A 16 -12.36 6.57 -2.73
N ASN A 17 -11.32 5.88 -3.20
CA ASN A 17 -11.45 4.60 -3.87
C ASN A 17 -11.38 3.42 -2.91
N VAL A 18 -10.89 3.61 -1.68
CA VAL A 18 -10.75 2.50 -0.73
C VAL A 18 -12.11 1.90 -0.39
N ILE A 19 -12.16 0.57 -0.42
CA ILE A 19 -13.28 -0.23 0.09
C ILE A 19 -12.93 -0.71 1.49
N GLU A 20 -11.74 -1.28 1.63
CA GLU A 20 -11.28 -1.91 2.86
C GLU A 20 -9.76 -1.89 2.91
N THR A 21 -9.20 -1.65 4.09
CA THR A 21 -7.76 -1.74 4.34
C THR A 21 -7.50 -1.94 5.83
N PHE A 22 -6.53 -2.80 6.14
CA PHE A 22 -6.12 -3.16 7.50
C PHE A 22 -4.79 -3.93 7.48
N ASP A 23 -4.07 -3.94 8.61
CA ASP A 23 -2.91 -4.79 8.81
C ASP A 23 -3.31 -6.22 9.13
N ILE A 24 -2.68 -7.18 8.45
CA ILE A 24 -2.86 -8.61 8.70
C ILE A 24 -1.95 -9.07 9.84
N GLY A 25 -0.72 -8.57 9.88
CA GLY A 25 0.24 -8.93 10.93
C GLY A 25 1.62 -8.31 10.71
N ARG A 26 2.36 -8.16 11.81
CA ARG A 26 3.71 -7.58 11.82
C ARG A 26 4.77 -8.68 11.68
N LEU A 27 5.77 -8.45 10.83
CA LEU A 27 6.89 -9.38 10.62
C LEU A 27 8.15 -8.95 11.39
N THR A 28 8.49 -7.66 11.35
CA THR A 28 9.62 -7.09 12.08
C THR A 28 9.22 -5.74 12.71
N ALA A 29 10.16 -5.04 13.35
CA ALA A 29 9.92 -3.69 13.85
C ALA A 29 9.53 -2.70 12.73
N ASN A 30 9.90 -2.99 11.48
CA ASN A 30 9.75 -2.10 10.33
C ASN A 30 9.16 -2.79 9.09
N SER A 31 8.46 -3.92 9.27
CA SER A 31 7.74 -4.58 8.18
C SER A 31 6.48 -5.30 8.66
N ASP A 32 5.46 -5.27 7.82
CA ASP A 32 4.15 -5.88 8.04
C ASP A 32 3.59 -6.50 6.75
N VAL A 33 2.51 -7.26 6.92
CA VAL A 33 1.65 -7.71 5.84
C VAL A 33 0.32 -7.01 6.00
N GLY A 34 -0.18 -6.40 4.93
CA GLY A 34 -1.44 -5.64 4.92
C GLY A 34 -2.38 -6.05 3.79
N TYR A 35 -3.64 -5.67 3.95
CA TYR A 35 -4.70 -5.82 2.96
C TYR A 35 -5.15 -4.44 2.47
N TYR A 36 -5.42 -4.33 1.17
CA TYR A 36 -6.04 -3.16 0.57
C TYR A 36 -6.96 -3.55 -0.59
N ALA A 37 -8.18 -3.04 -0.59
CA ALA A 37 -9.16 -3.22 -1.65
C ALA A 37 -9.70 -1.88 -2.13
N TRP A 38 -9.91 -1.74 -3.43
CA TRP A 38 -10.35 -0.49 -4.05
C TRP A 38 -11.44 -0.70 -5.10
N ARG A 39 -12.24 0.36 -5.28
CA ARG A 39 -13.31 0.43 -6.27
C ARG A 39 -12.73 0.60 -7.67
N CYS A 40 -13.34 -0.07 -8.63
CA CYS A 40 -13.07 0.14 -10.05
C CYS A 40 -14.32 0.67 -10.75
N PRO A 41 -14.15 1.46 -11.84
CA PRO A 41 -15.28 1.90 -12.63
C PRO A 41 -16.00 0.71 -13.26
N LYS A 42 -17.33 0.74 -13.27
CA LYS A 42 -18.15 -0.28 -13.96
C LYS A 42 -17.80 -0.28 -15.46
N PRO A 43 -17.75 -1.45 -16.13
CA PRO A 43 -18.20 -2.76 -15.68
C PRO A 43 -17.13 -3.62 -14.97
N LEU A 44 -15.97 -3.04 -14.65
CA LEU A 44 -14.88 -3.80 -14.05
C LEU A 44 -15.20 -4.26 -12.62
N LYS A 45 -14.76 -5.46 -12.27
CA LYS A 45 -14.75 -5.90 -10.86
C LYS A 45 -13.76 -5.08 -10.04
N ASN A 46 -14.06 -4.90 -8.76
CA ASN A 46 -13.15 -4.28 -7.80
C ASN A 46 -11.89 -5.12 -7.63
N ARG A 47 -10.79 -4.51 -7.17
CA ARG A 47 -9.53 -5.21 -6.93
C ARG A 47 -9.18 -5.23 -5.46
N ASP A 48 -8.44 -6.28 -5.09
CA ASP A 48 -7.76 -6.37 -3.81
C ASP A 48 -6.29 -6.77 -3.99
N VAL A 49 -5.47 -6.42 -2.99
CA VAL A 49 -4.07 -6.84 -2.88
C VAL A 49 -3.78 -7.24 -1.43
N VAL A 50 -2.89 -8.23 -1.30
CA VAL A 50 -2.20 -8.54 -0.05
C VAL A 50 -0.73 -8.20 -0.31
N THR A 51 -0.15 -7.32 0.49
CA THR A 51 1.23 -6.87 0.31
C THR A 51 2.05 -7.04 1.57
N LEU A 52 3.32 -7.40 1.41
CA LEU A 52 4.32 -7.17 2.45
C LEU A 52 4.84 -5.76 2.24
N ARG A 53 4.79 -4.94 3.28
CA ARG A 53 5.34 -3.58 3.28
C ARG A 53 6.50 -3.51 4.26
N SER A 54 7.53 -2.78 3.88
CA SER A 54 8.71 -2.51 4.72
C SER A 54 9.09 -1.04 4.57
N TRP A 55 9.59 -0.45 5.65
CA TRP A 55 9.99 0.96 5.69
C TRP A 55 11.36 1.15 6.35
N LEU A 56 12.05 2.19 5.90
CA LEU A 56 13.39 2.52 6.39
C LEU A 56 13.56 4.06 6.44
N PRO A 57 13.71 4.65 7.63
CA PRO A 57 14.22 6.00 7.78
C PRO A 57 15.70 6.07 7.43
N MET A 58 16.12 7.11 6.71
CA MET A 58 17.48 7.34 6.22
C MET A 58 17.90 8.79 6.48
N GLY A 59 17.96 9.18 7.76
CA GLY A 59 18.23 10.58 8.13
C GLY A 59 17.00 11.46 7.93
N SER A 60 17.07 12.44 7.02
CA SER A 60 15.92 13.28 6.65
C SER A 60 14.92 12.59 5.73
N ASP A 61 15.33 11.46 5.14
CA ASP A 61 14.60 10.81 4.05
C ASP A 61 13.95 9.51 4.55
N TYR A 62 12.95 9.05 3.82
CA TYR A 62 12.20 7.84 4.16
C TYR A 62 11.91 7.03 2.91
N ILE A 63 12.06 5.71 3.03
CA ILE A 63 11.60 4.76 2.01
C ILE A 63 10.49 3.90 2.60
N ILE A 64 9.43 3.71 1.82
CA ILE A 64 8.38 2.73 2.08
C ILE A 64 8.23 1.90 0.81
N MET A 65 8.45 0.59 0.88
CA MET A 65 8.28 -0.32 -0.27
C MET A 65 7.29 -1.41 0.06
N ASN A 66 6.60 -1.91 -0.95
CA ASN A 66 5.75 -3.07 -0.85
C ASN A 66 5.76 -3.88 -2.14
N TYR A 67 5.44 -5.17 -2.00
CA TYR A 67 5.17 -6.08 -3.10
C TYR A 67 4.12 -7.09 -2.65
N SER A 68 3.43 -7.71 -3.61
CA SER A 68 2.36 -8.66 -3.32
C SER A 68 2.90 -9.97 -2.79
N VAL A 69 2.25 -10.47 -1.73
CA VAL A 69 2.51 -11.78 -1.13
C VAL A 69 1.25 -12.61 -1.05
N LYS A 70 1.39 -13.93 -0.90
CA LYS A 70 0.26 -14.83 -0.65
C LYS A 70 0.17 -15.10 0.85
N HIS A 71 -0.97 -14.77 1.46
CA HIS A 71 -1.25 -15.12 2.85
C HIS A 71 -2.34 -16.22 2.90
N PRO A 72 -2.12 -17.38 3.55
CA PRO A 72 -3.06 -18.51 3.52
C PRO A 72 -4.48 -18.17 4.00
N LYS A 73 -4.60 -17.26 4.98
CA LYS A 73 -5.90 -16.79 5.51
C LYS A 73 -6.61 -15.74 4.63
N TYR A 74 -5.94 -15.23 3.59
CA TYR A 74 -6.48 -14.22 2.67
C TYR A 74 -6.34 -14.65 1.19
N PRO A 75 -6.98 -15.78 0.81
CA PRO A 75 -7.00 -16.24 -0.58
C PRO A 75 -7.76 -15.24 -1.49
N PRO A 76 -7.66 -15.37 -2.82
CA PRO A 76 -8.47 -14.57 -3.75
C PRO A 76 -9.97 -14.71 -3.46
N ARG A 77 -10.69 -13.60 -3.48
CA ARG A 77 -12.13 -13.55 -3.27
C ARG A 77 -12.88 -13.68 -4.59
N LYS A 78 -14.11 -14.22 -4.59
CA LYS A 78 -14.91 -14.41 -5.83
C LYS A 78 -15.48 -13.10 -6.39
N ASP A 79 -15.73 -12.13 -5.52
CA ASP A 79 -16.33 -10.82 -5.80
C ASP A 79 -15.31 -9.77 -6.30
N MET A 80 -14.02 -10.08 -6.25
CA MET A 80 -12.93 -9.17 -6.60
C MET A 80 -11.88 -9.85 -7.48
N VAL A 81 -11.05 -9.05 -8.14
CA VAL A 81 -9.85 -9.51 -8.86
C VAL A 81 -8.63 -9.28 -7.95
N ARG A 82 -7.87 -10.34 -7.67
CA ARG A 82 -6.59 -10.22 -6.94
C ARG A 82 -5.55 -9.62 -7.87
N ALA A 83 -5.26 -8.33 -7.69
CA ALA A 83 -4.18 -7.65 -8.39
C ALA A 83 -2.82 -8.04 -7.80
N VAL A 84 -1.74 -7.67 -8.51
CA VAL A 84 -0.36 -7.96 -8.11
C VAL A 84 0.45 -6.66 -8.14
N SER A 85 0.84 -6.17 -6.97
CA SER A 85 1.90 -5.16 -6.84
C SER A 85 3.24 -5.88 -7.04
N ILE A 86 3.86 -5.71 -8.21
CA ILE A 86 5.17 -6.31 -8.49
C ILE A 86 6.22 -5.59 -7.63
N GLN A 87 6.21 -4.26 -7.69
CA GLN A 87 6.96 -3.41 -6.78
C GLN A 87 6.28 -2.04 -6.72
N THR A 88 5.97 -1.58 -5.52
CA THR A 88 5.41 -0.24 -5.30
C THR A 88 6.09 0.40 -4.11
N GLY A 89 6.37 1.69 -4.16
CA GLY A 89 6.97 2.38 -3.04
C GLY A 89 6.97 3.90 -3.16
N TYR A 90 7.36 4.50 -2.04
CA TYR A 90 7.51 5.93 -1.86
C TYR A 90 8.92 6.21 -1.37
N LEU A 91 9.59 7.15 -2.04
CA LEU A 91 10.77 7.82 -1.52
C LEU A 91 10.34 9.23 -1.11
N ILE A 92 10.54 9.59 0.15
CA ILE A 92 10.27 10.92 0.70
C ILE A 92 11.62 11.55 0.99
N GLU A 93 11.94 12.64 0.31
CA GLU A 93 13.22 13.35 0.43
C GLU A 93 12.99 14.68 1.16
N GLY A 94 13.68 14.88 2.28
CA GLY A 94 13.58 16.11 3.05
C GLY A 94 14.26 17.27 2.33
N THR A 95 13.52 18.35 2.05
CA THR A 95 14.08 19.56 1.40
C THR A 95 14.16 20.76 2.35
N GLY A 96 13.78 20.56 3.62
CA GLY A 96 13.78 21.56 4.68
C GLY A 96 12.87 21.15 5.84
N ALA A 97 12.83 21.95 6.92
CA ALA A 97 12.08 21.59 8.13
C ALA A 97 10.55 21.43 7.93
N LYS A 98 10.00 22.03 6.87
CA LYS A 98 8.56 21.99 6.55
C LYS A 98 8.30 21.64 5.08
N SER A 99 9.28 21.08 4.38
CA SER A 99 9.17 20.77 2.95
C SER A 99 9.84 19.43 2.63
N CYS A 100 9.26 18.72 1.66
CA CYS A 100 9.80 17.47 1.15
C CYS A 100 9.35 17.25 -0.31
N THR A 101 10.09 16.42 -1.02
CA THR A 101 9.68 15.84 -2.30
C THR A 101 9.24 14.40 -2.08
N ILE A 102 8.22 13.95 -2.82
CA ILE A 102 7.79 12.55 -2.82
C ILE A 102 7.88 11.99 -4.23
N THR A 103 8.62 10.89 -4.36
CA THR A 103 8.68 10.08 -5.57
C THR A 103 7.90 8.80 -5.33
N TYR A 104 6.86 8.58 -6.13
CA TYR A 104 6.08 7.35 -6.14
C TYR A 104 6.49 6.50 -7.35
N LEU A 105 6.98 5.29 -7.08
CA LEU A 105 7.31 4.30 -8.11
C LEU A 105 6.39 3.10 -7.94
N ALA A 106 5.71 2.70 -9.00
CA ALA A 106 4.80 1.56 -8.96
C ALA A 106 4.77 0.79 -10.27
N GLN A 107 4.94 -0.53 -10.15
CA GLN A 107 4.64 -1.50 -11.17
C GLN A 107 3.58 -2.45 -10.61
N VAL A 108 2.35 -2.32 -11.10
CA VAL A 108 1.20 -3.08 -10.64
C VAL A 108 0.53 -3.72 -11.84
N ASP A 109 0.30 -5.02 -11.77
CA ASP A 109 -0.56 -5.74 -12.69
C ASP A 109 -1.96 -5.83 -12.08
N PRO A 110 -2.95 -5.06 -12.56
CA PRO A 110 -4.32 -5.11 -12.05
C PRO A 110 -5.01 -6.45 -12.34
N LYS A 111 -4.39 -7.30 -13.19
CA LYS A 111 -4.97 -8.51 -13.79
C LYS A 111 -6.31 -8.19 -14.47
N GLY A 112 -7.03 -9.26 -14.84
CA GLY A 112 -8.48 -9.28 -15.09
C GLY A 112 -9.02 -8.25 -16.08
#